data_AF-A0AAJ1UK65-F1
#
_entry.id   AF-A0AAJ1UK65-F1
#
_cell.length_a   1.000
_cell.length_b   1.000
_cell.length_c   1.000
_cell.angle_alpha   90.00
_cell.angle_beta   90.00
_cell.angle_gamma   90.00
#
_symmetry.space_group_name_H-M   'P 1'
#
loop_
_entity.id
_entity.type
_entity.pdbx_description
1 polymer ?
#
loop_
_entity_poly.entity_id
_entity_poly.type
_entity_poly.pdbx_seq_one_letter_code
_entity_poly.pdbx_strand_id
1 'polypeptide(L)' 'MELSGKFKEPGVDFISIHDSIDTSNVIGKFLASIAELERDIISEHTKTGLNVARTRGKKGGRPQKTYR' A
#
# COMPACT_ATOMS: atom_id res chain seq x y z
N MET A 1 -0.65 7.64 -1.53
CA MET A 1 -1.34 7.14 -2.74
C MET A 1 -2.83 6.86 -2.52
N GLU A 2 -3.39 6.86 -1.30
CA GLU A 2 -4.85 6.71 -1.15
C GLU A 2 -5.63 7.92 -1.71
N LEU A 3 -5.09 9.13 -1.61
CA LEU A 3 -5.72 10.34 -2.16
C LEU A 3 -5.72 10.38 -3.70
N SER A 4 -4.67 9.90 -4.38
CA SER A 4 -4.61 9.93 -5.84
C SER A 4 -5.68 9.04 -6.48
N GLY A 5 -5.98 7.87 -5.88
CA GLY A 5 -7.08 7.01 -6.33
C GLY A 5 -8.45 7.68 -6.23
N LYS A 6 -8.70 8.41 -5.12
CA LYS A 6 -9.94 9.18 -4.91
C LYS A 6 -10.12 10.34 -5.89
N PHE A 7 -9.03 10.93 -6.38
CA PHE A 7 -9.08 12.00 -7.38
C PHE A 7 -9.20 11.47 -8.82
N LYS A 8 -8.86 10.19 -9.05
CA LYS A 8 -9.01 9.55 -10.36
C LYS A 8 -10.46 9.32 -10.76
N GLU A 9 -11.34 8.97 -9.81
CA GLU A 9 -12.79 8.81 -10.04
C GLU A 9 -13.46 10.05 -10.65
N PRO A 10 -13.25 11.27 -10.12
CA PRO A 10 -13.78 12.50 -10.72
C PRO A 10 -12.93 13.04 -11.89
N GLY A 11 -11.86 12.36 -12.33
CA GLY A 11 -10.99 12.83 -13.41
C GLY A 11 -10.11 14.03 -13.03
N VAL A 12 -9.74 14.15 -11.76
CA VAL A 12 -8.93 15.26 -11.23
C VAL A 12 -7.46 14.86 -11.22
N ASP A 13 -6.62 15.67 -11.87
CA ASP A 13 -5.18 15.51 -11.83
C ASP A 13 -4.60 16.05 -10.50
N PHE A 14 -3.72 15.26 -9.88
CA PHE A 14 -3.03 15.64 -8.64
C PHE A 14 -1.64 16.20 -8.94
N ILE A 15 -1.36 17.41 -8.46
CA ILE A 15 -0.07 18.09 -8.60
C ILE A 15 0.45 18.40 -7.19
N SER A 16 1.56 17.76 -6.80
CA SER A 16 2.27 18.10 -5.56
C SER A 16 3.30 19.19 -5.85
N ILE A 17 3.06 20.38 -5.29
CA ILE A 17 3.97 21.54 -5.42
C ILE A 17 5.30 21.30 -4.70
N HIS A 18 5.26 20.57 -3.58
CA HIS A 18 6.43 20.31 -2.75
C HIS A 18 7.27 19.13 -3.27
N ASP A 19 6.61 18.07 -3.72
CA ASP A 19 7.30 16.83 -4.13
C ASP A 19 7.53 16.73 -5.64
N SER A 20 7.15 17.76 -6.41
CA SER A 20 7.23 17.80 -7.88
C SER A 20 6.60 16.59 -8.58
N ILE A 21 5.56 16.01 -7.96
CA ILE A 21 4.81 14.88 -8.53
C ILE A 21 3.60 15.46 -9.26
N ASP A 22 3.64 15.41 -10.58
CA ASP A 22 2.54 15.83 -11.46
C ASP A 22 1.93 14.61 -12.14
N THR A 23 0.73 14.22 -11.71
CA THR A 23 0.00 13.08 -12.27
C THR A 23 -0.80 13.41 -13.54
N SER A 24 -0.77 14.65 -14.04
CA SER A 24 -1.40 15.01 -15.32
C SER A 24 -0.63 14.44 -16.52
N ASN A 25 0.69 14.36 -16.41
CA ASN A 25 1.58 13.85 -17.45
C ASN A 25 1.62 12.31 -17.50
N VAL A 26 1.81 11.76 -18.70
CA VAL A 26 1.90 10.29 -18.92
C VAL A 26 2.95 9.64 -18.01
N ILE A 27 4.09 10.30 -17.82
CA ILE A 27 5.16 9.84 -16.93
C ILE A 27 4.69 9.80 -15.47
N GLY A 28 3.98 10.82 -15.00
CA GLY A 28 3.45 10.85 -13.63
C GLY A 28 2.38 9.79 -13.37
N LYS A 29 1.50 9.54 -14.36
CA LYS A 29 0.51 8.44 -14.29
C LYS A 29 1.20 7.08 -14.23
N PHE A 30 2.26 6.90 -15.01
CA PHE A 30 3.05 5.67 -14.99
C PHE A 30 3.76 5.46 -13.64
N LEU A 31 4.40 6.49 -13.09
CA LEU A 31 5.04 6.44 -11.77
C LEU A 31 4.03 6.15 -10.64
N ALA A 32 2.83 6.74 -10.70
CA ALA A 32 1.77 6.43 -9.74
C ALA A 32 1.33 4.96 -9.81
N SER A 33 1.24 4.40 -11.01
CA SER A 33 0.89 2.99 -11.23
C SER A 33 1.98 2.05 -10.72
N ILE A 34 3.26 2.41 -10.87
CA ILE A 34 4.37 1.64 -10.28
C ILE A 34 4.29 1.67 -8.75
N ALA A 35 4.04 2.84 -8.15
CA ALA A 35 3.93 2.95 -6.70
C ALA A 35 2.75 2.14 -6.12
N GLU A 36 1.65 2.01 -6.88
CA GLU A 36 0.55 1.11 -6.54
C GLU A 36 0.98 -0.35 -6.63
N LEU A 37 1.66 -0.75 -7.71
CA LEU A 37 2.19 -2.11 -7.88
C LEU A 37 3.17 -2.50 -6.76
N GLU A 38 4.11 -1.62 -6.41
CA GLU A 38 5.08 -1.87 -5.33
C GLU A 38 4.40 -2.08 -3.98
N ARG A 39 3.36 -1.29 -3.68
CA ARG A 39 2.54 -1.46 -2.47
C ARG A 39 1.89 -2.83 -2.43
N ASP A 40 1.33 -3.28 -3.54
CA ASP A 40 0.68 -4.57 -3.63
C ASP A 40 1.68 -5.71 -3.45
N ILE A 41 2.85 -5.63 -4.09
CA ILE A 41 3.94 -6.60 -3.92
C ILE A 41 4.39 -6.69 -2.45
N ILE A 42 4.60 -5.56 -1.78
CA ILE A 42 5.01 -5.52 -0.37
C ILE A 42 3.93 -6.16 0.53
N SER A 43 2.66 -5.88 0.25
CA SER A 43 1.52 -6.47 0.95
C SER A 43 1.49 -8.00 0.80
N GLU A 44 1.65 -8.49 -0.43
CA GLU A 44 1.69 -9.93 -0.72
C GLU A 44 2.86 -10.66 -0.05
N HIS A 45 4.05 -10.06 -0.07
CA HIS A 45 5.20 -10.61 0.65
C HIS A 45 4.95 -10.69 2.16
N THR A 46 4.32 -9.67 2.75
CA THR A 46 3.97 -9.68 4.17
C THR A 46 2.96 -10.78 4.49
N LYS A 47 1.93 -10.95 3.67
CA LYS A 47 0.93 -12.04 3.83
C LYS A 47 1.59 -13.40 3.73
N THR A 48 2.49 -13.58 2.77
CA THR A 48 3.25 -14.83 2.57
C THR A 48 4.11 -15.14 3.80
N GLY A 49 4.85 -14.16 4.32
CA GLY A 49 5.65 -14.32 5.53
C GLY A 49 4.80 -14.65 6.77
N LEU A 50 3.65 -14.00 6.94
CA LEU A 50 2.71 -14.30 8.01
C LEU A 50 2.15 -15.72 7.90
N ASN A 51 1.86 -16.19 6.69
CA ASN A 51 1.41 -17.56 6.47
C ASN A 51 2.47 -18.58 6.89
N VAL A 52 3.73 -18.39 6.45
CA VAL A 52 4.86 -19.24 6.85
C VAL A 52 5.09 -19.21 8.37
N ALA A 53 4.93 -18.05 9.03
CA ALA A 53 5.03 -17.97 10.48
C ALA A 53 3.91 -18.77 11.19
N ARG A 54 2.68 -18.71 10.67
CA ARG A 54 1.53 -19.47 11.19
C ARG A 54 1.70 -20.98 11.03
N THR A 55 2.19 -21.45 9.88
CA THR A 55 2.46 -22.90 9.68
C THR A 55 3.55 -23.41 10.62
N ARG A 56 4.49 -22.55 11.03
CA ARG A 56 5.49 -22.83 12.08
C ARG A 56 4.96 -22.67 13.51
N GLY A 57 3.65 -22.51 13.70
CA GLY A 57 3.00 -22.45 15.02
C GLY A 57 2.95 -21.07 15.68
N LYS A 58 3.37 -19.99 14.99
CA LYS A 58 3.22 -18.63 15.54
C LYS A 58 1.77 -18.15 15.36
N LYS A 59 1.04 -17.96 16.47
CA LYS A 59 -0.37 -17.48 16.45
C LYS A 59 -0.51 -16.04 15.94
N GLY A 60 0.45 -15.16 16.25
CA GLY A 60 0.37 -13.72 15.97
C GLY A 60 -0.75 -13.01 16.74
N GLY A 61 -0.91 -11.71 16.50
CA GLY A 61 -1.95 -10.89 17.15
C GLY A 61 -1.67 -10.55 18.62
N ARG A 62 -2.63 -9.92 19.28
CA ARG A 62 -2.52 -9.51 20.69
C ARG A 62 -2.55 -10.75 21.60
N PRO A 63 -1.60 -10.92 22.54
CA PRO A 63 -1.63 -12.04 23.49
C PRO A 63 -2.88 -11.96 24.39
N GLN A 64 -3.39 -13.12 24.81
CA GLN A 64 -4.50 -13.17 25.76
C GLN A 64 -4.07 -12.57 27.09
N LYS A 65 -4.90 -11.69 27.65
CA LYS A 65 -4.72 -11.24 29.03
C LYS A 65 -5.04 -12.41 29.95
N THR A 66 -4.01 -13.03 30.51
CA THR A 66 -4.18 -13.88 31.69
C THR A 66 -4.52 -12.97 32.86
N TYR A 67 -5.79 -12.94 33.25
CA TYR A 67 -6.12 -12.54 34.62
C TYR A 67 -5.81 -13.76 35.49
N ARG A 68 -4.92 -13.59 36.46
CA ARG A 68 -4.75 -14.53 37.57
C ARG A 68 -5.70 -14.14 38.68
#